data_AF-A0A2C9VSP8-F1
#
_entry.id   AF-A0A2C9VSP8-F1
#
_cell.length_a   1.000
_cell.length_b   1.000
_cell.length_c   1.000
_cell.angle_alpha   90.00
_cell.angle_beta   90.00
_cell.angle_gamma   90.00
#
_symmetry.space_group_name_H-M   'P 1'
#
loop_
_entity.id
_entity.type
_entity.pdbx_description
1 polymer ?
#
loop_
_entity_poly.entity_id
_entity_poly.type
_entity_poly.pdbx_seq_one_letter_code
_entity_poly.pdbx_strand_id
1 'polypeptide(L)'
;MNAGDAYGVVEAQYIWRHHRHQPKENQCTSALVKHIKAPVHLVWSLVRRFDQPQKYKPFVSRCVVNGETGEPGIGSVREVNVKSGLPATTSTEMLELLDDEEHILGIKIVGGDHRLKVYITSTCIFLVNRYHR
;
A
#
# COMPACT_ATOMS: atom_id res chain seq x y z
N MET A 1 -12.76 15.74 -28.30
CA MET A 1 -12.32 14.62 -27.44
C MET A 1 -12.13 15.20 -26.05
N ASN A 2 -12.95 14.79 -25.07
CA ASN A 2 -12.98 15.42 -23.77
C ASN A 2 -11.79 14.96 -22.91
N ALA A 3 -11.15 15.90 -22.21
CA ALA A 3 -10.02 15.61 -21.32
C ALA A 3 -10.35 14.50 -20.29
N GLY A 4 -11.62 14.40 -19.87
CA GLY A 4 -12.18 13.34 -19.03
C GLY A 4 -11.90 11.90 -19.50
N ASP A 5 -11.99 11.64 -20.81
CA ASP A 5 -11.78 10.29 -21.37
C ASP A 5 -10.30 9.91 -21.39
N ALA A 6 -9.40 10.87 -21.61
CA ALA A 6 -7.96 10.61 -21.61
C ALA A 6 -7.44 10.27 -20.20
N TYR A 7 -8.02 10.88 -19.15
CA TYR A 7 -7.64 10.63 -17.75
C TYR A 7 -7.94 9.19 -17.32
N GLY A 8 -9.13 8.67 -17.66
CA GLY A 8 -9.51 7.30 -17.31
C GLY A 8 -8.67 6.24 -18.03
N VAL A 9 -8.18 6.52 -19.25
CA VAL A 9 -7.38 5.55 -20.03
C VAL A 9 -6.00 5.33 -19.43
N VAL A 10 -5.31 6.39 -18.99
CA VAL A 10 -3.99 6.26 -18.35
C VAL A 10 -4.10 5.55 -17.01
N GLU A 11 -5.07 5.93 -16.18
CA GLU A 11 -5.35 5.27 -14.90
C GLU A 11 -5.68 3.79 -15.11
N ALA A 12 -6.56 3.47 -16.05
CA ALA A 12 -6.91 2.10 -16.38
C ALA A 12 -5.71 1.28 -16.85
N GLN A 13 -4.79 1.86 -17.64
CA GLN A 13 -3.57 1.18 -18.05
C GLN A 13 -2.64 0.88 -16.86
N TYR A 14 -2.45 1.83 -15.94
CA TYR A 14 -1.62 1.61 -14.76
C TYR A 14 -2.23 0.58 -13.81
N ILE A 15 -3.54 0.66 -13.57
CA ILE A 15 -4.27 -0.34 -12.78
C ILE A 15 -4.15 -1.71 -13.46
N TRP A 16 -4.31 -1.79 -14.77
CA TRP A 16 -4.20 -3.06 -15.50
C TRP A 16 -2.80 -3.68 -15.46
N ARG A 17 -1.75 -2.84 -15.51
CA ARG A 17 -0.35 -3.30 -15.48
C ARG A 17 0.10 -3.76 -14.10
N HIS A 18 -0.29 -3.05 -13.05
CA HIS A 18 0.28 -3.23 -11.71
C HIS A 18 -0.71 -3.75 -10.66
N HIS A 19 -2.02 -3.65 -10.89
CA HIS A 19 -3.07 -4.15 -9.99
C HIS A 19 -3.83 -5.35 -10.58
N ARG A 20 -3.12 -6.24 -11.28
CA ARG A 20 -3.71 -7.45 -11.86
C ARG A 20 -3.62 -8.62 -10.88
N HIS A 21 -4.64 -8.75 -10.06
CA HIS A 21 -4.80 -9.91 -9.18
C HIS A 21 -5.74 -10.94 -9.82
N GLN A 22 -5.43 -12.22 -9.68
CA GLN A 22 -6.36 -13.32 -9.99
C GLN A 22 -6.93 -13.82 -8.66
N PRO A 23 -8.01 -13.21 -8.14
CA PRO A 23 -8.58 -13.62 -6.87
C PRO A 23 -9.12 -15.05 -6.96
N LYS A 24 -8.82 -15.86 -5.95
CA LYS A 24 -9.50 -17.14 -5.70
C LYS A 24 -10.93 -16.90 -5.21
N GLU A 25 -11.73 -17.96 -5.10
CA GLU A 25 -13.17 -17.90 -4.74
C GLU A 25 -13.47 -17.10 -3.44
N ASN A 26 -12.51 -17.01 -2.51
CA ASN A 26 -12.65 -16.28 -1.24
C ASN A 26 -11.79 -15.00 -1.16
N GLN A 27 -11.38 -14.45 -2.30
CA GLN A 27 -10.57 -13.23 -2.36
C GLN A 27 -11.32 -12.12 -3.10
N CYS A 28 -11.10 -10.89 -2.66
CA CYS A 28 -11.62 -9.69 -3.30
C CYS A 28 -10.46 -8.81 -3.74
N THR A 29 -10.66 -8.06 -4.82
CA THR A 29 -9.69 -7.10 -5.35
C THR A 29 -10.35 -5.74 -5.47
N SER A 30 -9.66 -4.70 -5.03
CA SER A 30 -10.12 -3.32 -5.23
C SER A 30 -8.93 -2.45 -5.64
N ALA A 31 -9.22 -1.38 -6.37
CA ALA A 31 -8.24 -0.36 -6.74
C ALA A 31 -8.82 1.01 -6.38
N LEU A 32 -7.98 1.88 -5.82
CA LEU A 32 -8.36 3.25 -5.46
C LEU A 32 -7.32 4.21 -6.01
N VAL A 33 -7.79 5.24 -6.72
CA VAL A 33 -6.96 6.29 -7.29
C VAL A 33 -7.19 7.57 -6.50
N LYS A 34 -6.11 8.28 -6.17
CA LYS A 34 -6.16 9.58 -5.52
C LYS A 34 -5.18 10.55 -6.16
N HIS A 35 -5.68 11.67 -6.65
CA HIS A 35 -4.84 12.75 -7.18
C HIS A 35 -4.31 13.63 -6.06
N ILE A 36 -3.02 13.95 -6.13
CA ILE A 36 -2.33 14.80 -5.15
C ILE A 36 -1.62 15.92 -5.92
N LYS A 37 -1.85 17.17 -5.53
CA LYS A 37 -1.19 18.35 -6.12
C LYS A 37 0.19 18.57 -5.49
N ALA A 38 1.12 17.64 -5.73
CA ALA A 38 2.50 17.71 -5.24
C ALA A 38 3.46 16.99 -6.21
N PRO A 39 4.75 17.35 -6.22
CA PRO A 39 5.79 16.60 -6.93
C PRO A 39 5.85 15.13 -6.49
N VAL A 40 6.05 14.23 -7.46
CA VAL A 40 6.11 12.77 -7.23
C VAL A 40 7.15 12.40 -6.18
N HIS A 41 8.37 12.93 -6.29
CA HIS A 41 9.45 12.61 -5.35
C HIS A 41 9.08 12.94 -3.89
N LEU A 42 8.30 14.01 -3.65
CA LEU A 42 7.86 14.36 -2.30
C LEU A 42 6.82 13.35 -1.78
N VAL A 43 5.84 13.01 -2.61
CA VAL A 43 4.82 12.03 -2.25
C VAL A 43 5.44 10.65 -2.05
N TRP A 44 6.36 10.26 -2.93
CA TRP A 44 7.06 8.99 -2.85
C TRP A 44 7.95 8.89 -1.61
N SER A 45 8.68 9.96 -1.26
CA SER A 45 9.49 10.00 -0.04
C SER A 45 8.69 9.78 1.26
N LEU A 46 7.37 9.97 1.19
CA LEU A 46 6.42 9.68 2.26
C LEU A 46 5.89 8.25 2.16
N VAL A 47 5.40 7.85 0.99
CA VAL A 47 4.74 6.56 0.76
C VAL A 47 5.72 5.40 0.92
N ARG A 48 6.95 5.53 0.40
CA ARG A 48 8.00 4.49 0.43
C ARG A 48 8.46 4.09 1.83
N ARG A 49 8.11 4.86 2.86
CA ARG A 49 8.52 4.59 4.25
C ARG A 49 7.72 3.45 4.83
N PHE A 50 8.27 2.24 4.69
CA PHE A 50 7.70 1.03 5.25
C PHE A 50 7.69 1.04 6.78
N ASP A 51 8.61 1.73 7.43
CA ASP A 51 8.68 1.86 8.89
C ASP A 51 7.70 2.90 9.47
N GLN A 52 7.27 3.88 8.68
CA GLN A 52 6.49 5.05 9.16
C GLN A 52 5.11 5.24 8.47
N PRO A 53 4.24 4.22 8.41
CA PRO A 53 2.91 4.33 7.79
C PRO A 53 2.00 5.38 8.46
N GLN A 54 2.20 5.67 9.74
CA GLN A 54 1.43 6.67 10.51
C GLN A 54 1.47 8.08 9.90
N LYS A 55 2.46 8.37 9.04
CA LYS A 55 2.56 9.69 8.41
C LYS A 55 1.50 9.91 7.32
N TYR A 56 0.91 8.85 6.78
CA TYR A 56 -0.06 8.97 5.68
C TYR A 56 -1.29 8.06 5.81
N LYS A 57 -1.20 6.95 6.55
CA LYS A 57 -2.35 6.07 6.83
C LYS A 57 -3.08 6.56 8.07
N PRO A 58 -4.36 6.98 7.95
CA PRO A 58 -5.14 7.35 9.12
C PRO A 58 -5.33 6.13 10.02
N PHE A 59 -5.51 6.36 11.31
CA PHE A 59 -5.73 5.33 12.35
C PHE A 59 -4.53 4.45 12.72
N VAL A 60 -3.37 4.57 12.08
CA VAL A 60 -2.15 3.91 12.58
C VAL A 60 -1.65 4.64 13.82
N SER A 61 -1.48 3.90 14.92
CA SER A 61 -1.03 4.44 16.19
C SER A 61 0.44 4.15 16.48
N ARG A 62 0.93 2.99 16.03
CA ARG A 62 2.30 2.55 16.21
C ARG A 62 2.67 1.61 15.07
N CYS A 63 3.94 1.69 14.67
CA CYS A 63 4.55 0.76 13.73
C CYS A 63 5.90 0.34 14.31
N VAL A 64 6.20 -0.95 14.29
CA VAL A 64 7.49 -1.51 14.73
C VAL A 64 7.98 -2.44 13.63
N VAL A 65 9.18 -2.21 13.12
CA VAL A 65 9.84 -3.12 12.16
C VAL A 65 10.64 -4.15 12.96
N ASN A 66 10.49 -5.43 12.62
CA ASN A 66 11.13 -6.53 13.35
C ASN A 66 12.61 -6.67 12.97
N GLY A 67 13.48 -6.68 13.98
CA GLY A 67 14.82 -7.27 13.87
C GLY A 67 15.86 -6.53 13.02
N GLU A 68 15.61 -5.28 12.61
CA GLU A 68 16.53 -4.54 11.73
C GLU A 68 17.07 -3.26 12.39
N THR A 69 18.40 -3.13 12.39
CA THR A 69 19.15 -1.92 12.81
C THR A 69 19.42 -0.96 11.64
N GLY A 70 18.70 -1.09 10.52
CA GLY A 70 18.89 -0.33 9.29
C GLY A 70 17.58 -0.04 8.56
N GLU A 71 17.69 0.49 7.34
CA GLU A 71 16.52 0.77 6.47
C GLU A 71 15.83 -0.55 6.07
N PRO A 72 14.48 -0.63 6.13
CA PRO A 72 13.75 -1.84 5.77
C PRO A 72 13.94 -2.22 4.29
N GLY A 73 14.24 -3.49 4.05
CA GLY A 73 14.41 -4.08 2.72
C GLY A 73 13.26 -5.02 2.32
N ILE A 74 13.36 -5.61 1.13
CA ILE A 74 12.41 -6.63 0.69
C ILE A 74 12.48 -7.82 1.66
N GLY A 75 11.31 -8.28 2.13
CA GLY A 75 11.18 -9.34 3.13
C GLY A 75 11.09 -8.82 4.57
N SER A 76 11.40 -7.56 4.84
CA SER A 76 11.24 -6.97 6.17
C SER A 76 9.78 -7.01 6.62
N VAL A 77 9.59 -7.27 7.91
CA VAL A 77 8.25 -7.42 8.51
C VAL A 77 8.03 -6.32 9.53
N ARG A 78 6.84 -5.72 9.51
CA ARG A 78 6.41 -4.73 10.50
C ARG A 78 5.13 -5.16 11.20
N GLU A 79 5.01 -4.80 12.46
CA GLU A 79 3.76 -4.84 13.22
C GLU A 79 3.16 -3.44 13.29
N VAL A 80 1.94 -3.31 12.75
CA VAL A 80 1.17 -2.07 12.73
C VAL A 80 0.04 -2.17 13.74
N ASN A 81 -0.04 -1.21 14.65
CA ASN A 81 -1.14 -1.07 15.58
C ASN A 81 -2.12 0.01 15.08
N VAL A 82 -3.42 -0.27 15.12
CA VAL A 82 -4.48 0.63 14.68
C VAL A 82 -5.39 1.07 15.84
N LYS A 83 -5.74 2.36 15.86
CA LYS A 83 -6.72 2.98 16.77
C LYS A 83 -8.05 3.11 16.04
N SER A 84 -8.74 2.00 15.79
CA SER A 84 -10.01 1.99 15.05
C SER A 84 -11.24 1.90 15.96
N GLY A 85 -11.07 1.70 17.27
CA GLY A 85 -12.19 1.40 18.19
C GLY A 85 -12.83 0.04 17.93
N LEU A 86 -12.27 -0.75 17.03
CA LEU A 86 -12.71 -2.10 16.66
C LEU A 86 -11.78 -3.15 17.30
N PRO A 87 -12.24 -4.41 17.44
CA PRO A 87 -11.45 -5.46 18.09
C PRO A 87 -10.14 -5.80 17.38
N ALA A 88 -10.02 -5.56 16.08
CA ALA A 88 -8.78 -5.81 15.35
C ALA A 88 -7.81 -4.65 15.55
N THR A 89 -6.81 -4.87 16.39
CA THR A 89 -5.89 -3.82 16.86
C THR A 89 -4.50 -3.91 16.23
N THR A 90 -4.11 -5.06 15.69
CA THR A 90 -2.77 -5.27 15.12
C THR A 90 -2.81 -5.93 13.73
N SER A 91 -1.82 -5.59 12.90
CA SER A 91 -1.57 -6.20 11.61
C SER A 91 -0.08 -6.48 11.45
N THR A 92 0.26 -7.69 11.02
CA THR A 92 1.63 -8.08 10.66
C THR A 92 1.76 -8.00 9.15
N GLU A 93 2.66 -7.15 8.68
CA GLU A 93 2.81 -6.82 7.26
C GLU A 93 4.25 -7.05 6.80
N MET A 94 4.43 -7.53 5.57
CA MET A 94 5.71 -7.81 4.95
C MET A 94 5.91 -6.91 3.73
N LEU A 95 7.12 -6.38 3.55
CA LEU A 95 7.51 -5.64 2.35
C LEU A 95 7.78 -6.64 1.21
N GLU A 96 6.94 -6.66 0.18
CA GLU A 96 7.10 -7.56 -0.98
C GLU A 96 7.78 -6.89 -2.17
N LEU A 97 7.57 -5.58 -2.34
CA LEU A 97 8.11 -4.82 -3.47
C LEU A 97 8.42 -3.39 -3.02
N LEU A 98 9.60 -2.90 -3.42
CA LEU A 98 9.97 -1.51 -3.31
C LEU A 98 10.76 -1.12 -4.57
N ASP A 99 10.11 -0.37 -5.45
CA ASP A 99 10.69 0.14 -6.69
C ASP A 99 10.72 1.66 -6.63
N ASP A 100 11.92 2.23 -6.49
CA ASP A 100 12.12 3.67 -6.40
C ASP A 100 12.08 4.37 -7.78
N GLU A 101 12.28 3.65 -8.88
CA GLU A 101 12.25 4.20 -10.23
C GLU A 101 10.79 4.33 -10.71
N GLU A 102 10.01 3.27 -10.53
CA GLU A 102 8.59 3.21 -10.90
C GLU A 102 7.66 3.67 -9.77
N HIS A 103 8.21 4.02 -8.60
CA HIS A 103 7.49 4.49 -7.41
C HIS A 103 6.40 3.52 -6.94
N ILE A 104 6.77 2.24 -6.80
CA ILE A 104 5.89 1.13 -6.45
C ILE A 104 6.23 0.57 -5.08
N LEU A 105 5.26 0.54 -4.17
CA LEU A 105 5.37 -0.10 -2.88
C LEU A 105 4.34 -1.24 -2.79
N GLY A 106 4.81 -2.47 -2.66
CA GLY A 106 4.00 -3.67 -2.46
C GLY A 106 4.12 -4.19 -1.03
N ILE A 107 2.99 -4.33 -0.35
CA ILE A 107 2.91 -4.83 1.03
C ILE A 107 1.95 -6.01 1.07
N LYS A 108 2.32 -7.04 1.83
CA LYS A 108 1.45 -8.17 2.12
C LYS A 108 1.11 -8.25 3.59
N ILE A 109 -0.16 -8.35 3.89
CA ILE A 109 -0.62 -8.68 5.24
C ILE A 109 -0.43 -10.19 5.43
N VAL A 110 0.41 -10.56 6.39
CA VAL A 110 0.77 -11.96 6.70
C VAL A 110 0.18 -12.44 8.03
N GLY A 111 -0.38 -11.54 8.84
CA GLY A 111 -1.01 -11.88 10.12
C GLY A 111 -1.63 -10.67 10.82
N GLY A 112 -2.05 -10.84 12.08
CA GLY A 112 -2.63 -9.80 12.92
C GLY A 112 -3.77 -10.29 13.80
N ASP A 113 -4.26 -9.44 14.71
CA ASP A 113 -5.39 -9.70 15.60
C ASP A 113 -6.75 -9.53 14.90
N HIS A 114 -6.83 -10.02 13.66
CA HIS A 114 -8.10 -10.11 12.97
C HIS A 114 -8.82 -11.34 13.56
N ARG A 115 -9.82 -11.13 14.43
CA ARG A 115 -10.67 -12.18 15.06
C ARG A 115 -11.33 -13.17 14.07
N LEU A 116 -11.14 -12.97 12.78
CA LEU A 116 -11.43 -13.92 11.72
C LEU A 116 -10.12 -14.65 11.39
N LYS A 117 -10.01 -15.94 11.76
CA LYS A 117 -9.04 -16.91 11.20
C LYS A 117 -9.27 -17.15 9.70
N VAL A 118 -9.59 -16.11 8.95
CA VAL A 118 -9.54 -16.14 7.51
C VAL A 118 -8.11 -15.72 7.22
N TYR A 119 -7.34 -16.60 6.59
CA TYR A 119 -6.07 -16.26 5.95
C TYR A 119 -6.39 -15.24 4.83
N ILE A 120 -6.67 -13.99 5.20
CA ILE A 120 -6.85 -12.89 4.26
C ILE A 120 -5.45 -12.46 3.89
N THR A 121 -4.89 -13.10 2.86
CA THR A 121 -3.69 -12.59 2.20
C THR A 121 -4.10 -11.38 1.36
N SER A 122 -4.05 -10.21 1.98
CA SER A 122 -4.24 -8.94 1.28
C SER A 122 -2.90 -8.42 0.80
N THR A 123 -2.77 -8.29 -0.52
CA THR A 123 -1.66 -7.56 -1.14
C THR A 123 -2.14 -6.15 -1.46
N CYS A 124 -1.43 -5.16 -0.94
CA CYS A 124 -1.67 -3.75 -1.18
C CYS A 124 -0.52 -3.19 -2.01
N ILE A 125 -0.84 -2.59 -3.15
CA ILE A 125 0.14 -1.91 -4.00
C ILE A 125 -0.16 -0.42 -3.96
N PHE A 126 0.86 0.39 -3.69
CA PHE A 126 0.79 1.84 -3.76
C PHE A 126 1.66 2.31 -4.92
N LEU A 127 1.04 3.07 -5.82
CA LEU A 127 1.69 3.64 -7.01
C LEU A 127 1.63 5.15 -6.92
N VAL A 128 2.77 5.82 -7.14
CA VAL A 128 2.83 7.29 -7.15
C VAL A 128 3.38 7.76 -8.49
N ASN A 129 2.51 8.27 -9.35
CA ASN A 129 2.89 8.69 -10.70
C ASN A 129 2.82 10.21 -10.90
N ARG A 130 3.60 10.71 -11.87
CA ARG A 130 3.56 12.11 -12.27
C ARG A 130 2.27 12.37 -13.02
N TYR A 131 1.50 13.32 -12.53
CA TYR A 131 0.36 13.84 -13.26
C TYR A 131 0.81 15.06 -14.07
N HIS A 132 0.75 14.96 -15.40
CA HIS A 132 0.94 16.12 -16.27
C HIS A 132 -0.40 16.87 -16.41
N ARG A 133 -0.32 18.19 -16.19
CA ARG A 133 -1.42 19.13 -16.38
C ARG A 133 -1.53 19.54 -17.84
#